data_AF-A0A6B3FH66-F1
#
_entry.id   AF-A0A6B3FH66-F1
#
_cell.length_a   1.000
_cell.length_b   1.000
_cell.length_c   1.000
_cell.angle_alpha   90.00
_cell.angle_beta   90.00
_cell.angle_gamma   90.00
#
_symmetry.space_group_name_H-M   'P 1'
#
loop_
_entity.id
_entity.type
_entity.pdbx_description
1 polymer ?
#
loop_
_entity_poly.entity_id
_entity_poly.type
_entity_poly.pdbx_seq_one_letter_code
_entity_poly.pdbx_strand_id
1 'polypeptide(L)' 'GSIECNGGNPAQVQSRINKFQQFTQILGTTPGSNLSC' A
#
# COMPACT_ATOMS: atom_id res chain seq x y z
N GLY A 1 -10.43 0.73 -6.22
CA GLY A 1 -9.91 2.01 -6.73
C GLY A 1 -10.88 3.16 -6.60
N SER A 2 -12.13 3.00 -7.06
CA SER A 2 -13.16 4.05 -7.14
C SER A 2 -13.40 4.91 -5.89
N ILE A 3 -13.10 4.39 -4.69
CA ILE A 3 -13.26 5.11 -3.42
C ILE A 3 -11.94 5.60 -2.83
N GLU A 4 -10.82 4.92 -3.14
CA GLU A 4 -9.55 5.11 -2.43
C GLU A 4 -8.49 5.81 -3.29
N CYS A 5 -8.43 5.49 -4.58
CA CYS A 5 -7.42 6.01 -5.51
C CYS A 5 -7.76 7.42 -6.00
N ASN A 6 -6.81 8.06 -6.68
CA ASN A 6 -6.90 9.44 -7.21
C ASN A 6 -7.27 10.46 -6.12
N GLY A 7 -6.76 10.24 -4.90
CA GLY A 7 -7.04 11.10 -3.75
C GLY A 7 -8.39 10.87 -3.08
N GLY A 8 -9.15 9.83 -3.46
CA GLY A 8 -10.45 9.51 -2.85
C GLY A 8 -10.36 9.15 -1.36
N ASN A 9 -9.35 8.38 -0.98
CA ASN A 9 -9.04 8.12 0.44
C ASN A 9 -7.54 7.79 0.65
N PRO A 10 -6.66 8.82 0.70
CA PRO A 10 -5.22 8.62 0.84
C PRO A 10 -4.82 7.87 2.11
N ALA A 11 -5.58 8.06 3.20
CA ALA A 11 -5.30 7.40 4.48
C ALA A 11 -5.50 5.87 4.39
N GLN A 12 -6.53 5.40 3.68
CA GLN A 12 -6.75 3.97 3.48
C GLN A 12 -5.70 3.37 2.53
N VAL A 13 -5.30 4.08 1.47
CA VAL A 13 -4.20 3.63 0.60
C VAL A 13 -2.92 3.47 1.43
N GLN A 14 -2.55 4.46 2.25
CA GLN A 14 -1.37 4.37 3.10
C GLN A 14 -1.46 3.24 4.13
N SER A 15 -2.65 3.02 4.72
CA SER A 15 -2.89 1.89 5.63
C SER A 15 -2.60 0.54 4.97
N ARG A 16 -3.06 0.36 3.72
CA ARG A 16 -2.79 -0.85 2.92
C ARG A 16 -1.29 -1.00 2.61
N ILE A 17 -0.62 0.09 2.20
CA ILE A 17 0.83 0.09 1.93
C ILE A 17 1.61 -0.33 3.18
N ASN A 18 1.29 0.26 4.34
CA ASN A 18 1.96 -0.07 5.61
C ASN A 18 1.83 -1.56 5.94
N LYS A 19 0.63 -2.13 5.74
CA LYS A 19 0.39 -3.55 6.02
C LYS A 19 1.12 -4.47 5.06
N PHE A 20 1.14 -4.12 3.77
CA PHE A 20 1.90 -4.84 2.76
C PHE A 20 3.40 -4.82 3.06
N GLN A 21 3.96 -3.67 3.44
CA GLN A 21 5.36 -3.54 3.83
C GLN A 21 5.71 -4.45 5.02
N GLN A 22 4.86 -4.51 6.05
CA GLN A 22 5.04 -5.45 7.16
C GLN A 22 5.14 -6.91 6.68
N PHE A 23 4.27 -7.32 5.75
CA PHE A 23 4.31 -8.68 5.20
C PHE A 23 5.57 -8.96 4.40
N THR A 24 6.01 -8.00 3.57
CA THR A 24 7.25 -8.18 2.78
C THR A 24 8.49 -8.31 3.66
N GLN A 25 8.52 -7.59 4.79
CA GLN A 25 9.58 -7.72 5.80
C GLN A 25 9.57 -9.13 6.43
N ILE A 26 8.40 -9.64 6.80
CA ILE A 26 8.26 -11.00 7.37
C ILE A 26 8.73 -12.07 6.36
N LEU A 27 8.39 -11.89 5.09
CA LEU A 27 8.68 -12.85 4.03
C LEU A 27 10.09 -12.70 3.42
N GLY A 28 10.89 -11.74 3.88
CA GLY A 28 12.25 -11.52 3.37
C GLY A 28 12.30 -11.11 1.90
N THR A 29 11.28 -10.41 1.40
CA THR A 29 11.19 -9.93 0.02
C THR A 29 11.02 -8.41 -0.04
N THR A 30 11.10 -7.83 -1.23
CA THR A 30 10.93 -6.38 -1.45
C THR A 30 9.51 -6.05 -1.92
N PRO A 31 8.90 -4.95 -1.47
CA PRO A 31 7.57 -4.54 -1.90
C PRO A 31 7.50 -4.07 -3.37
N GLY A 32 8.62 -3.74 -4.01
CA GLY A 32 8.63 -3.20 -5.37
C GLY A 32 8.28 -1.71 -5.42
N SER A 33 7.75 -1.24 -6.55
CA SER A 33 7.43 0.17 -6.82
C SER A 33 5.94 0.36 -7.19
N ASN A 34 5.49 1.61 -7.32
CA ASN A 34 4.10 1.98 -7.64
C ASN A 34 3.06 1.41 -6.65
N LEU A 35 3.37 1.48 -5.36
CA LEU A 35 2.49 0.95 -4.29
C LEU A 35 1.24 1.80 -4.04
N SER A 36 1.20 3.01 -4.61
CA SER A 36 0.09 3.92 -4.48
C SER A 36 -0.81 3.87 -5.70
N CYS A 37 -2.05 4.24 -5.44
CA CYS A 37 -2.98 4.85 -6.36
C CYS A 37 -3.60 6.05 -5.61
#